data_AF-A0A1Q8QLA8-F1
#
_entry.id   AF-A0A1Q8QLA8-F1
#
_cell.length_a   1.000
_cell.length_b   1.000
_cell.length_c   1.000
_cell.angle_alpha   90.00
_cell.angle_beta   90.00
_cell.angle_gamma   90.00
#
_symmetry.space_group_name_H-M   'P 1'
#
loop_
_entity.id
_entity.type
_entity.pdbx_description
1 polymer ?
#
loop_
_entity_poly.entity_id
_entity_poly.type
_entity_poly.pdbx_seq_one_letter_code
_entity_poly.pdbx_strand_id
1 'polypeptide(L)' 'MVNGDNIGIYKGQTINSIPSGTGIWTGDNGDKYAGNWIDGKRNGSGIYINVAI' A
#
# COMPACT_ATOMS: atom_id res chain seq x y z
N MET A 1 8.57 -2.85 5.60
CA MET A 1 8.39 -1.47 5.07
C MET A 1 9.24 -0.57 5.96
N VAL A 2 10.28 0.05 5.42
CA VAL A 2 11.28 0.83 6.18
C VAL A 2 11.11 2.28 5.75
N ASN A 3 10.94 3.17 6.74
CA ASN A 3 10.69 4.62 6.68
C ASN A 3 9.21 5.06 6.65
N GLY A 4 8.71 5.46 7.82
CA GLY A 4 7.67 6.48 7.99
C GLY A 4 6.21 6.12 7.67
N ASP A 5 5.96 5.39 6.58
CA ASP A 5 4.60 5.21 6.01
C ASP A 5 3.84 3.99 6.60
N ASN A 6 4.17 3.56 7.82
CA ASN A 6 3.88 2.20 8.29
C ASN A 6 2.55 1.98 9.02
N ILE A 7 1.68 2.99 9.13
CA ILE A 7 0.38 2.82 9.77
C ILE A 7 -0.69 2.99 8.71
N GLY A 8 -1.30 1.89 8.30
CA GLY A 8 -2.34 1.89 7.30
C GLY A 8 -2.95 0.51 7.09
N ILE A 9 -4.09 0.48 6.43
CA ILE A 9 -4.83 -0.75 6.13
C ILE A 9 -4.53 -1.13 4.68
N TYR A 10 -4.06 -2.36 4.50
CA TYR A 10 -3.92 -2.96 3.18
C TYR A 10 -5.12 -3.86 2.88
N LYS A 11 -5.68 -3.70 1.68
CA LYS A 11 -6.72 -4.56 1.12
C LYS A 11 -6.28 -5.02 -0.27
N GLY A 12 -5.96 -6.29 -0.40
CA GLY A 12 -5.52 -6.89 -1.65
C GLY A 12 -4.98 -8.29 -1.45
N GLN A 13 -4.27 -8.77 -2.47
CA GLN A 13 -3.66 -10.09 -2.45
C GLN A 13 -2.49 -10.14 -1.47
N THR A 14 -2.34 -11.28 -0.80
CA THR A 14 -1.22 -11.56 0.12
C THR A 14 -0.67 -12.96 -0.11
N ILE A 15 0.62 -13.12 0.15
CA ILE A 15 1.30 -14.42 0.25
C ILE A 15 1.94 -14.46 1.62
N ASN A 16 1.62 -15.48 2.43
CA ASN A 16 2.10 -15.60 3.82
C ASN A 16 1.86 -14.33 4.65
N SER A 17 0.68 -13.73 4.49
CA SER A 17 0.29 -12.46 5.14
C SER A 17 1.11 -11.23 4.72
N ILE A 18 1.94 -11.33 3.67
CA ILE A 18 2.70 -10.23 3.10
C ILE A 18 1.99 -9.75 1.82
N PRO A 19 1.72 -8.43 1.67
CA PRO A 19 1.16 -7.87 0.44
C PRO A 19 1.94 -8.30 -0.81
N SER A 20 1.26 -8.96 -1.75
CA SER A 20 1.85 -9.43 -2.99
C SER A 20 0.75 -9.59 -4.05
N GLY A 21 0.92 -8.97 -5.23
CA GLY A 21 -0.12 -8.83 -6.25
C GLY A 21 -0.77 -7.44 -6.23
N THR A 22 -1.99 -7.31 -6.74
CA THR A 22 -2.68 -6.01 -6.78
C THR A 22 -3.38 -5.72 -5.45
N GLY A 23 -3.30 -4.47 -4.99
CA GLY A 23 -3.95 -4.06 -3.76
C GLY A 23 -3.98 -2.55 -3.52
N ILE A 24 -4.79 -2.17 -2.55
CA ILE A 24 -4.97 -0.79 -2.10
C ILE A 24 -4.43 -0.69 -0.67
N TRP A 25 -3.54 0.26 -0.46
CA TRP A 25 -3.14 0.70 0.87
C TRP A 25 -3.81 2.05 1.17
N THR A 26 -4.32 2.19 2.38
CA THR A 26 -4.82 3.46 2.93
C THR A 26 -4.02 3.79 4.17
N GLY A 27 -3.25 4.87 4.12
CA GLY A 27 -2.53 5.41 5.26
C GLY A 27 -3.49 5.96 6.31
N ASP A 28 -3.03 6.01 7.56
CA ASP A 28 -3.70 6.67 8.67
C ASP A 28 -3.91 8.17 8.43
N ASN A 29 -3.00 8.80 7.69
CA ASN A 29 -3.11 10.17 7.18
C ASN A 29 -4.15 10.34 6.06
N GLY A 30 -4.85 9.27 5.66
CA GLY A 30 -5.86 9.28 4.60
C GLY A 30 -5.31 9.09 3.18
N ASP A 31 -3.98 9.10 3.00
CA ASP A 31 -3.36 8.86 1.70
C ASP A 31 -3.69 7.46 1.20
N LYS A 32 -3.78 7.31 -0.12
CA LYS A 32 -4.08 6.02 -0.74
C LYS A 32 -3.08 5.69 -1.82
N TYR A 33 -2.71 4.42 -1.87
CA TYR A 33 -1.99 3.85 -2.99
C TYR A 33 -2.77 2.66 -3.54
N ALA A 34 -3.10 2.69 -4.82
CA ALA A 34 -3.68 1.55 -5.55
C ALA A 34 -2.67 1.09 -6.61
N GLY A 35 -2.18 -0.14 -6.50
CA GLY A 35 -1.17 -0.63 -7.43
C GLY A 35 -0.72 -2.05 -7.14
N ASN A 36 0.40 -2.44 -7.75
CA ASN A 36 1.00 -3.75 -7.54
C ASN A 36 1.94 -3.74 -6.33
N TRP A 37 2.07 -4.90 -5.71
CA TRP A 37 2.84 -5.14 -4.50
C TRP A 37 3.71 -6.38 -4.68
N ILE A 38 4.95 -6.31 -4.19
CA ILE A 38 5.86 -7.44 -4.10
C ILE A 38 6.57 -7.36 -2.76
N ASP A 39 6.55 -8.45 -1.99
CA ASP A 39 7.19 -8.57 -0.68
C ASP A 39 6.88 -7.41 0.29
N GLY A 40 5.61 -6.99 0.30
CA GLY A 40 5.11 -5.94 1.20
C GLY A 40 5.49 -4.53 0.77
N LYS A 41 6.02 -4.35 -0.45
CA LYS A 41 6.37 -3.04 -1.00
C LYS A 41 5.54 -2.73 -2.22
N ARG A 42 5.14 -1.46 -2.34
CA ARG A 42 4.59 -0.89 -3.57
C ARG A 42 5.59 -1.16 -4.71
N ASN A 43 5.13 -1.74 -5.81
CA ASN A 43 5.96 -2.14 -6.92
C ASN A 43 5.27 -1.87 -8.26
N GLY A 44 5.98 -1.24 -9.19
CA GLY A 44 5.45 -0.94 -10.53
C GLY A 44 4.45 0.23 -10.55
N SER A 45 3.62 0.26 -11.60
CA SER A 45 2.66 1.34 -11.81
C SER A 45 1.51 1.28 -10.82
N GLY A 46 1.11 2.44 -10.31
CA GLY A 46 -0.01 2.60 -9.41
C GLY A 46 -0.44 4.05 -9.33
N ILE A 47 -1.58 4.29 -8.70
CA ILE A 47 -2.13 5.62 -8.45
C ILE A 47 -1.88 5.95 -7.00
N TYR A 48 -1.17 7.05 -6.75
CA TYR A 48 -1.06 7.65 -5.44
C TYR A 48 -2.03 8.82 -5.34
N ILE A 49 -2.85 8.82 -4.30
CA ILE A 49 -3.77 9.90 -3.98
C ILE A 49 -3.32 10.46 -2.65
N ASN A 50 -2.82 11.69 -2.66
CA ASN A 50 -2.58 12.43 -1.44
C ASN A 50 -3.90 13.07 -0.99
N VAL A 51 -4.32 12.79 0.24
CA VAL A 51 -5.46 13.45 0.86
C VAL A 51 -4.89 14.40 1.89
N ALA A 52 -4.75 15.67 1.51
CA ALA A 52 -4.44 16.72 2.48
C ALA A 52 -5.67 16.90 3.38
N ILE A 53 -5.55 16.47 4.64
CA ILE A 53 -6.52 16.76 5.71
C ILE A 53 -6.15 18.11 6.33
#